data_AF-I4YBA3-F1
#
_entry.id   AF-I4YBA3-F1
#
_cell.length_a   1.000
_cell.length_b   1.000
_cell.length_c   1.000
_cell.angle_alpha   90.00
_cell.angle_beta   90.00
_cell.angle_gamma   90.00
#
_symmetry.space_group_name_H-M   'P 1'
#
loop_
_entity.id
_entity.type
_entity.pdbx_description
1 polymer ?
#
loop_
_entity_poly.entity_id
_entity_poly.type
_entity_poly.pdbx_seq_one_letter_code
_entity_poly.pdbx_strand_id
1 'polypeptide(L)'
;MKNGLILDKLPNELIIDIIMLLPINDLSQLACVCRTLNDVIKKHRNLIYHTKSIEYGFTDIHSDIDNVYSVANKRRCLRKTFEKVNDWRDYCFLSLQQNERWPSQCNDSRGIDLHLPRDRSVWRIKVDTNLKIFIYTSTMGGLSIKSIENPHEFRCCNTSVAPFAHLEYDNGYASTHGASLDLWKIRLEGNLPKLEHITRVSVPFETRASRMKFGVLAVASADGAHIALINPSDGSLIKVINTVRVVLGVPLMIFYIEQTQNEVLICRGSKIEVYSKQTGLLCTTIRITINPDQFYCLSKVQFGGLQGDEPVSGIAPTFQEFQIAKRHEIDEDEDNLTAQVRADMFAYFGINRPAANNEDQANIVQENPVELDDERDNPVGEDVEERDLVQALMHEFEDNWSAVHVDGDTLVALSEKQILIVPNYSKAIEDDEMLNKQMVIKLPEYDGDTSQMCFEYSRMVFELEGHLCILPLHDTPQVMYISESAAPDSASAMQATEDAIISTIHENDNHSHWPHIQTIRWIDFSPTSATLSN
;
A
#
# COMPACT_ATOMS: atom_id res chain seq x y z
N MET A 1 57.55 2.46 -3.32
CA MET A 1 56.44 2.33 -4.28
C MET A 1 56.61 3.47 -5.28
N LYS A 2 56.89 3.15 -6.54
CA LYS A 2 57.34 4.08 -7.59
C LYS A 2 56.63 3.79 -8.93
N ASN A 3 55.42 3.22 -8.87
CA ASN A 3 54.68 2.79 -10.05
C ASN A 3 53.40 3.64 -10.11
N GLY A 4 53.39 4.60 -11.04
CA GLY A 4 52.34 5.60 -11.20
C GLY A 4 50.99 4.99 -11.50
N LEU A 5 50.23 4.70 -10.45
CA LEU A 5 48.81 4.46 -10.56
C LEU A 5 48.17 5.77 -11.02
N ILE A 6 47.20 5.68 -11.92
CA ILE A 6 46.44 6.84 -12.42
C ILE A 6 45.87 7.67 -11.26
N LEU A 7 45.55 7.00 -10.15
CA LEU A 7 45.04 7.56 -8.91
C LEU A 7 46.02 8.57 -8.26
N ASP A 8 47.33 8.38 -8.39
CA ASP A 8 48.33 9.30 -7.81
C ASP A 8 48.38 10.65 -8.54
N LYS A 9 47.74 10.74 -9.72
CA LYS A 9 47.69 11.95 -10.55
C LYS A 9 46.34 12.65 -10.48
N LEU A 10 45.33 12.03 -9.88
CA LEU A 10 43.99 12.60 -9.77
C LEU A 10 43.90 13.48 -8.51
N PRO A 11 43.24 14.64 -8.59
CA PRO A 11 42.77 15.36 -7.40
C PRO A 11 41.88 14.47 -6.54
N ASN A 12 41.91 14.69 -5.22
CA ASN A 12 41.12 13.89 -4.27
C ASN A 12 39.62 13.97 -4.57
N GLU A 13 39.15 15.10 -5.09
CA GLU A 13 37.77 15.34 -5.49
C GLU A 13 37.33 14.34 -6.55
N LEU A 14 38.13 14.15 -7.62
CA LEU A 14 37.83 13.18 -8.67
C LEU A 14 37.91 11.73 -8.17
N ILE A 15 38.80 11.46 -7.21
CA ILE A 15 38.87 10.13 -6.59
C ILE A 15 37.59 9.87 -5.79
N ILE A 16 37.09 10.85 -5.03
CA ILE A 16 35.83 10.74 -4.28
C ILE A 16 34.66 10.56 -5.25
N ASP A 17 34.60 11.31 -6.34
CA ASP A 17 33.55 11.15 -7.36
C ASP A 17 33.54 9.73 -7.93
N ILE A 18 34.71 9.18 -8.28
CA ILE A 18 34.84 7.79 -8.73
C ILE A 18 34.37 6.81 -7.65
N ILE A 19 34.77 7.03 -6.40
CA ILE A 19 34.37 6.19 -5.26
C ILE A 19 32.84 6.23 -5.07
N MET A 20 32.21 7.39 -5.20
CA MET A 20 30.76 7.55 -5.06
C MET A 20 29.97 6.83 -6.16
N LEU A 21 30.58 6.53 -7.31
CA LEU A 21 29.95 5.73 -8.37
C LEU A 21 29.99 4.22 -8.11
N LEU A 22 30.78 3.75 -7.13
CA LEU A 22 30.92 2.32 -6.87
C LEU A 22 29.75 1.79 -6.02
N PRO A 23 29.28 0.56 -6.27
CA PRO A 23 28.40 -0.14 -5.34
C PRO A 23 29.00 -0.20 -3.94
N ILE A 24 28.15 -0.20 -2.92
CA ILE A 24 28.64 -0.16 -1.53
C ILE A 24 29.54 -1.36 -1.17
N ASN A 25 29.26 -2.54 -1.74
CA ASN A 25 30.04 -3.75 -1.53
C ASN A 25 31.49 -3.59 -2.03
N ASP A 26 31.68 -2.83 -3.11
CA ASP A 26 32.99 -2.59 -3.71
C ASP A 26 33.82 -1.59 -2.93
N LEU A 27 33.21 -0.72 -2.12
CA LEU A 27 33.94 0.23 -1.27
C LEU A 27 34.85 -0.48 -0.27
N SER A 28 34.41 -1.60 0.28
CA SER A 28 35.19 -2.41 1.22
C SER A 28 36.40 -3.08 0.54
N GLN A 29 36.21 -3.56 -0.69
CA GLN A 29 37.26 -4.16 -1.49
C GLN A 29 38.27 -3.10 -1.94
N LEU A 30 37.79 -1.93 -2.35
CA LEU A 30 38.62 -0.80 -2.76
C LEU A 30 39.51 -0.30 -1.61
N ALA A 31 38.96 -0.22 -0.39
CA ALA A 31 39.72 0.13 0.80
C ALA A 31 40.87 -0.86 1.09
N CYS A 32 40.75 -2.11 0.63
CA CYS A 32 41.79 -3.13 0.78
C CYS A 32 42.90 -3.07 -0.30
N VAL A 33 42.69 -2.33 -1.40
CA VAL A 33 43.65 -2.28 -2.52
C VAL A 33 44.96 -1.58 -2.12
N CYS A 34 44.88 -0.41 -1.49
CA CYS A 34 46.05 0.31 -0.99
C CYS A 34 45.72 1.26 0.16
N ARG A 35 46.75 1.71 0.90
CA ARG A 35 46.60 2.62 2.04
C ARG A 35 46.00 3.97 1.65
N THR A 36 46.42 4.53 0.52
CA THR A 36 45.91 5.83 0.04
C THR A 36 44.40 5.80 -0.16
N LEU A 37 43.86 4.77 -0.81
CA LEU A 37 42.41 4.63 -1.03
C LEU A 37 41.67 4.41 0.29
N ASN A 38 42.21 3.58 1.18
CA ASN A 38 41.65 3.39 2.52
C ASN A 38 41.56 4.73 3.29
N ASP A 39 42.62 5.53 3.23
CA ASP A 39 42.68 6.82 3.92
C ASP A 39 41.68 7.83 3.33
N VAL A 40 41.50 7.84 2.00
CA VAL A 40 40.46 8.67 1.34
C VAL A 40 39.06 8.23 1.78
N ILE A 41 38.74 6.94 1.71
CA ILE A 41 37.42 6.41 2.12
C ILE A 41 37.17 6.72 3.60
N LYS A 42 38.15 6.49 4.48
CA LYS A 42 38.01 6.78 5.92
C LYS A 42 37.80 8.26 6.18
N LYS A 43 38.58 9.13 5.53
CA LYS A 43 38.51 10.58 5.71
C LYS A 43 37.17 11.16 5.22
N HIS A 44 36.64 10.62 4.13
CA HIS A 44 35.40 11.09 3.49
C HIS A 44 34.20 10.18 3.74
N ARG A 45 34.28 9.32 4.75
CA ARG A 45 33.27 8.29 5.06
C ARG A 45 31.86 8.85 5.19
N ASN A 46 31.68 9.93 5.96
CA ASN A 46 30.35 10.48 6.17
C ASN A 46 29.70 10.93 4.85
N LEU A 47 30.45 11.61 3.98
CA LEU A 47 29.97 12.04 2.67
C LEU A 47 29.63 10.83 1.80
N ILE A 48 30.56 9.88 1.65
CA ILE A 48 30.38 8.72 0.78
C ILE A 48 29.15 7.91 1.18
N TYR A 49 29.02 7.59 2.47
CA TYR A 49 27.93 6.72 2.94
C TYR A 49 26.60 7.47 3.09
N HIS A 50 26.59 8.80 3.32
CA HIS A 50 25.37 9.60 3.23
C HIS A 50 24.85 9.63 1.79
N THR A 51 25.72 9.90 0.81
CA THR A 51 25.38 9.82 -0.62
C THR A 51 24.84 8.45 -1.00
N LYS A 52 25.47 7.37 -0.52
CA LYS A 52 24.95 6.00 -0.75
C LYS A 52 23.59 5.78 -0.11
N SER A 53 23.39 6.23 1.13
CA SER A 53 22.06 6.15 1.77
C SER A 53 20.98 6.94 1.00
N ILE A 54 21.33 8.06 0.36
CA ILE A 54 20.40 8.80 -0.50
C ILE A 54 20.12 8.02 -1.79
N GLU A 55 21.18 7.49 -2.43
CA GLU A 55 21.07 6.68 -3.65
C GLU A 55 20.17 5.46 -3.47
N TYR A 56 20.29 4.76 -2.34
CA TYR A 56 19.41 3.63 -1.98
C TYR A 56 18.05 4.04 -1.38
N GLY A 57 17.75 5.35 -1.27
CA GLY A 57 16.49 5.84 -0.74
C GLY A 57 16.28 5.65 0.77
N PHE A 58 17.34 5.34 1.53
CA PHE A 58 17.25 5.20 2.99
C PHE A 58 17.09 6.54 3.71
N THR A 59 17.52 7.63 3.08
CA THR A 59 17.52 8.97 3.68
C THR A 59 17.40 10.06 2.60
N ASP A 60 17.10 11.30 3.00
CA ASP A 60 17.07 12.44 2.09
C ASP A 60 18.39 13.25 2.12
N ILE A 61 18.55 14.14 1.14
CA ILE A 61 19.75 15.00 1.01
C ILE A 61 19.92 15.98 2.18
N HIS A 62 18.85 16.28 2.91
CA HIS A 62 18.84 17.23 4.02
C HIS A 62 18.96 16.54 5.39
N SER A 63 19.03 15.21 5.39
CA SER A 63 19.09 14.42 6.60
C SER A 63 20.44 14.57 7.25
N ASP A 64 20.39 14.76 8.56
CA ASP A 64 21.57 14.72 9.42
C ASP A 64 21.57 13.40 10.19
N ILE A 65 22.75 12.86 10.47
CA ILE A 65 22.84 11.58 11.17
C ILE A 65 22.24 11.69 12.57
N ASP A 66 22.34 12.84 13.25
CA ASP A 66 21.71 13.08 14.55
C ASP A 66 20.19 13.10 14.45
N ASN A 67 19.64 13.61 13.35
CA ASN A 67 18.21 13.55 13.07
C ASN A 67 17.76 12.12 12.80
N VAL A 68 18.51 11.38 11.96
CA VAL A 68 18.29 9.95 11.70
C VAL A 68 18.35 9.16 13.00
N TYR A 69 19.32 9.43 13.88
CA TYR A 69 19.37 8.85 15.23
C TYR A 69 18.16 9.22 16.06
N SER A 70 17.77 10.50 16.08
CA SER A 70 16.64 10.93 16.90
C SER A 70 15.35 10.24 16.45
N VAL A 71 15.22 10.03 15.15
CA VAL A 71 14.09 9.36 14.52
C VAL A 71 14.17 7.86 14.80
N ALA A 72 15.29 7.20 14.51
CA ALA A 72 15.51 5.78 14.80
C ALA A 72 15.41 5.44 16.31
N ASN A 73 15.89 6.32 17.19
CA ASN A 73 15.79 6.16 18.65
C ASN A 73 14.37 6.37 19.18
N LYS A 74 13.56 7.21 18.52
CA LYS A 74 12.13 7.31 18.81
C LYS A 74 11.41 6.01 18.42
N ARG A 75 11.85 5.35 17.34
CA ARG A 75 11.31 4.09 16.79
C ARG A 75 11.75 2.85 17.61
N ARG A 76 11.26 2.84 18.84
CA ARG A 76 11.72 2.09 20.03
C ARG A 76 11.69 0.55 19.95
N CYS A 77 11.29 -0.06 18.83
CA CYS A 77 11.37 -1.51 18.59
C CYS A 77 12.78 -1.98 18.18
N LEU A 78 13.55 -1.14 17.49
CA LEU A 78 14.89 -1.46 16.94
C LEU A 78 16.06 -1.02 17.83
N ARG A 79 15.79 -0.65 19.10
CA ARG A 79 16.76 -0.01 20.00
C ARG A 79 18.12 -0.74 20.07
N LYS A 80 18.13 -2.08 20.18
CA LYS A 80 19.39 -2.84 20.27
C LYS A 80 20.23 -2.79 19.00
N THR A 81 19.59 -2.58 17.86
CA THR A 81 20.20 -2.63 16.54
C THR A 81 20.78 -1.26 16.18
N PHE A 82 20.03 -0.17 16.42
CA PHE A 82 20.50 1.20 16.19
C PHE A 82 21.44 1.74 17.27
N GLU A 83 21.49 1.15 18.47
CA GLU A 83 22.48 1.49 19.50
C GLU A 83 23.94 1.34 19.02
N LYS A 84 24.16 0.59 17.93
CA LYS A 84 25.48 0.38 17.33
C LYS A 84 25.80 1.34 16.18
N VAL A 85 24.84 2.13 15.72
CA VAL A 85 25.05 3.07 14.62
C VAL A 85 25.75 4.29 15.22
N ASN A 86 26.93 4.66 14.72
CA ASN A 86 27.67 5.85 15.17
C ASN A 86 27.83 6.93 14.09
N ASP A 87 27.61 6.58 12.82
CA ASP A 87 27.81 7.44 11.67
C ASP A 87 27.05 6.92 10.43
N TRP A 88 27.16 7.64 9.31
CA TRP A 88 26.52 7.27 8.05
C TRP A 88 26.93 5.91 7.51
N ARG A 89 28.15 5.44 7.78
CA ARG A 89 28.56 4.10 7.35
C ARG A 89 27.76 3.04 8.09
N ASP A 90 27.70 3.14 9.41
CA ASP A 90 26.96 2.17 10.22
C ASP A 90 25.46 2.19 9.87
N TYR A 91 24.89 3.38 9.65
CA TYR A 91 23.50 3.53 9.20
C TYR A 91 23.27 2.89 7.83
N CYS A 92 24.09 3.23 6.84
CA CYS A 92 23.96 2.71 5.48
C CYS A 92 24.05 1.16 5.46
N PHE A 93 25.02 0.59 6.17
CA PHE A 93 25.14 -0.87 6.28
C PHE A 93 23.97 -1.50 7.03
N LEU A 94 23.49 -0.87 8.10
CA LEU A 94 22.31 -1.37 8.81
C LEU A 94 21.08 -1.38 7.91
N SER A 95 20.82 -0.27 7.20
CA SER A 95 19.70 -0.15 6.27
C SER A 95 19.80 -1.12 5.10
N LEU A 96 21.00 -1.37 4.57
CA LEU A 96 21.22 -2.40 3.56
C LEU A 96 20.93 -3.79 4.11
N GLN A 97 21.46 -4.13 5.28
CA GLN A 97 21.16 -5.43 5.90
C GLN A 97 19.67 -5.59 6.16
N GLN A 98 18.98 -4.53 6.59
CA GLN A 98 17.53 -4.53 6.72
C GLN A 98 16.86 -4.76 5.37
N ASN A 99 17.30 -4.07 4.31
CA ASN A 99 16.71 -4.20 2.98
C ASN A 99 16.98 -5.57 2.34
N GLU A 100 18.17 -6.16 2.54
CA GLU A 100 18.54 -7.48 2.03
C GLU A 100 17.85 -8.62 2.79
N ARG A 101 17.64 -8.46 4.10
CA ARG A 101 16.95 -9.46 4.93
C ARG A 101 15.44 -9.41 4.77
N TRP A 102 14.93 -8.25 4.40
CA TRP A 102 13.57 -8.13 3.94
C TRP A 102 13.47 -8.76 2.55
N PRO A 103 12.72 -9.83 2.34
CA PRO A 103 12.13 -10.78 3.28
C PRO A 103 12.78 -12.18 3.20
N SER A 104 13.92 -12.30 2.48
CA SER A 104 14.60 -13.57 2.17
C SER A 104 15.22 -14.32 3.36
N GLN A 105 15.35 -13.70 4.55
CA GLN A 105 16.08 -14.29 5.70
C GLN A 105 15.35 -14.17 7.05
N CYS A 106 14.04 -13.95 7.04
CA CYS A 106 13.25 -13.89 8.28
C CYS A 106 13.10 -15.28 8.91
N ASN A 107 14.09 -15.74 9.67
CA ASN A 107 14.00 -17.02 10.39
C ASN A 107 13.27 -16.92 11.74
N ASP A 108 13.07 -15.69 12.25
CA ASP A 108 12.53 -15.46 13.60
C ASP A 108 11.15 -14.80 13.52
N SER A 109 10.08 -15.59 13.43
CA SER A 109 8.76 -15.05 13.79
C SER A 109 8.78 -14.75 15.30
N ARG A 110 8.25 -13.61 15.75
CA ARG A 110 8.09 -13.35 17.20
C ARG A 110 7.00 -14.23 17.83
N GLY A 111 6.37 -15.09 17.03
CA GLY A 111 5.31 -16.00 17.43
C GLY A 111 3.96 -15.59 16.86
N ILE A 112 3.00 -16.47 17.15
CA ILE A 112 1.59 -16.29 16.89
C ILE A 112 0.94 -16.14 18.26
N ASP A 113 0.44 -14.94 18.57
CA ASP A 113 -0.16 -14.65 19.87
C ASP A 113 -1.68 -14.44 19.75
N LEU A 114 -2.40 -14.85 20.79
CA LEU A 114 -3.80 -14.51 20.95
C LEU A 114 -3.92 -13.13 21.58
N HIS A 115 -4.29 -12.14 20.77
CA HIS A 115 -4.36 -10.74 21.21
C HIS A 115 -5.72 -10.34 21.79
N LEU A 116 -6.81 -11.01 21.46
CA LEU A 116 -8.10 -10.78 22.08
C LEU A 116 -8.64 -12.07 22.70
N PRO A 117 -9.56 -12.00 23.68
CA PRO A 117 -10.29 -13.16 24.15
C PRO A 117 -10.92 -13.96 22.98
N ARG A 118 -11.03 -15.28 23.12
CA ARG A 118 -11.49 -16.19 22.04
C ARG A 118 -12.90 -15.93 21.51
N ASP A 119 -13.71 -15.18 22.25
CA ASP A 119 -15.05 -14.74 21.82
C ASP A 119 -15.03 -13.48 20.94
N ARG A 120 -13.84 -13.02 20.51
CA ARG A 120 -13.68 -11.78 19.73
C ARG A 120 -12.56 -11.93 18.71
N SER A 121 -12.76 -11.27 17.56
CA SER A 121 -11.75 -11.20 16.50
C SER A 121 -11.27 -9.76 16.36
N VAL A 122 -10.03 -9.57 15.93
CA VAL A 122 -9.49 -8.24 15.65
C VAL A 122 -10.15 -7.74 14.36
N TRP A 123 -10.69 -6.53 14.39
CA TRP A 123 -11.29 -5.94 13.18
C TRP A 123 -10.33 -4.98 12.49
N ARG A 124 -9.68 -4.10 13.27
CA ARG A 124 -8.60 -3.23 12.80
C ARG A 124 -7.51 -3.18 13.84
N ILE A 125 -6.28 -3.00 13.37
CA ILE A 125 -5.10 -2.84 14.21
C ILE A 125 -4.33 -1.60 13.75
N LYS A 126 -3.82 -0.84 14.72
CA LYS A 126 -2.80 0.20 14.54
C LYS A 126 -1.68 -0.02 15.55
N VAL A 127 -0.50 0.45 15.21
CA VAL A 127 0.71 0.25 16.00
C VAL A 127 1.33 1.60 16.27
N ASP A 128 1.68 1.86 17.53
CA ASP A 128 2.55 2.97 17.89
C ASP A 128 3.87 2.42 18.43
N THR A 129 4.91 2.48 17.59
CA THR A 129 6.24 2.01 17.94
C THR A 129 6.95 2.92 18.95
N ASN A 130 6.57 4.21 19.04
CA ASN A 130 7.11 5.16 20.01
C ASN A 130 6.59 4.86 21.42
N LEU A 131 5.28 4.63 21.53
CA LEU A 131 4.57 4.27 22.76
C LEU A 131 4.67 2.77 23.09
N LYS A 132 5.15 1.96 22.15
CA LYS A 132 5.25 0.49 22.25
C LYS A 132 3.91 -0.17 22.53
N ILE A 133 2.89 0.26 21.81
CA ILE A 133 1.53 -0.26 21.98
C ILE A 133 0.93 -0.69 20.66
N PHE A 134 0.06 -1.67 20.78
CA PHE A 134 -0.92 -1.99 19.78
C PHE A 134 -2.29 -1.45 20.17
N ILE A 135 -3.07 -1.05 19.17
CA ILE A 135 -4.39 -0.48 19.33
C ILE A 135 -5.33 -1.27 18.42
N TYR A 136 -6.40 -1.81 18.99
CA TYR A 136 -7.32 -2.70 18.27
C TYR A 136 -8.75 -2.22 18.37
N THR A 137 -9.51 -2.40 17.30
CA THR A 137 -10.96 -2.58 17.39
C THR A 137 -11.32 -4.04 17.16
N SER A 138 -12.52 -4.43 17.59
CA SER A 138 -12.97 -5.81 17.61
C SER A 138 -14.27 -5.98 16.84
N THR A 139 -14.48 -7.19 16.29
CA THR A 139 -15.73 -7.58 15.63
C THR A 139 -16.93 -7.51 16.58
N MET A 140 -16.73 -7.72 17.88
CA MET A 140 -17.74 -7.54 18.94
C MET A 140 -17.73 -6.14 19.58
N GLY A 141 -16.92 -5.23 19.04
CA GLY A 141 -16.77 -3.86 19.53
C GLY A 141 -15.71 -3.73 20.62
N GLY A 142 -15.51 -2.48 21.01
CA GLY A 142 -14.47 -2.05 21.92
C GLY A 142 -13.18 -1.59 21.23
N LEU A 143 -12.44 -0.75 21.94
CA LEU A 143 -11.10 -0.26 21.61
C LEU A 143 -10.15 -0.75 22.70
N SER A 144 -9.13 -1.52 22.33
CA SER A 144 -8.19 -2.14 23.28
C SER A 144 -6.75 -1.70 23.00
N ILE A 145 -5.96 -1.54 24.07
CA ILE A 145 -4.53 -1.26 23.98
C ILE A 145 -3.74 -2.37 24.66
N LYS A 146 -2.72 -2.90 23.99
CA LYS A 146 -1.79 -3.91 24.53
C LYS A 146 -0.35 -3.48 24.35
N SER A 147 0.55 -4.02 25.17
CA SER A 147 1.99 -3.80 25.01
C SER A 147 2.52 -4.53 23.78
N ILE A 148 3.43 -3.88 23.04
CA ILE A 148 4.25 -4.54 22.01
C ILE A 148 5.26 -5.50 22.65
N GLU A 149 5.84 -5.14 23.80
CA GLU A 149 6.89 -5.93 24.46
C GLU A 149 6.34 -7.18 25.16
N ASN A 150 5.08 -7.11 25.56
CA ASN A 150 4.36 -8.22 26.19
C ASN A 150 2.92 -8.24 25.66
N PRO A 151 2.65 -8.87 24.51
CA PRO A 151 1.33 -8.93 23.88
C PRO A 151 0.20 -9.48 24.78
N HIS A 152 0.54 -10.24 25.81
CA HIS A 152 -0.42 -10.72 26.81
C HIS A 152 -0.78 -9.65 27.86
N GLU A 153 0.06 -8.63 28.03
CA GLU A 153 -0.18 -7.53 28.95
C GLU A 153 -1.21 -6.55 28.36
N PHE A 154 -2.44 -6.74 28.79
CA PHE A 154 -3.54 -5.81 28.54
C PHE A 154 -3.31 -4.50 29.31
N ARG A 155 -3.32 -3.37 28.60
CA ARG A 155 -3.04 -2.07 29.21
C ARG A 155 -4.31 -1.31 29.55
N CYS A 156 -5.23 -1.19 28.59
CA CYS A 156 -6.56 -0.61 28.83
C CYS A 156 -7.54 -0.98 27.71
N CYS A 157 -8.84 -0.81 27.96
CA CYS A 157 -9.84 -0.82 26.90
C CYS A 157 -10.97 0.17 27.18
N ASN A 158 -11.76 0.40 26.14
CA ASN A 158 -13.06 1.01 26.22
C ASN A 158 -14.07 0.15 25.47
N THR A 159 -15.17 -0.25 26.12
CA THR A 159 -16.19 -1.14 25.53
C THR A 159 -17.31 -0.39 24.80
N SER A 160 -17.33 0.95 24.82
CA SER A 160 -18.37 1.76 24.19
C SER A 160 -18.22 1.89 22.66
N VAL A 161 -17.06 1.50 22.12
CA VAL A 161 -16.81 1.52 20.67
C VAL A 161 -17.64 0.43 19.99
N ALA A 162 -18.31 0.80 18.91
CA ALA A 162 -19.20 -0.10 18.18
C ALA A 162 -18.48 -1.35 17.61
N PRO A 163 -19.21 -2.47 17.46
CA PRO A 163 -18.78 -3.60 16.62
C PRO A 163 -18.29 -3.16 15.25
N PHE A 164 -17.23 -3.80 14.75
CA PHE A 164 -16.66 -3.54 13.42
C PHE A 164 -16.29 -2.06 13.19
N ALA A 165 -16.00 -1.30 14.26
CA ALA A 165 -15.58 0.08 14.12
C ALA A 165 -14.22 0.15 13.42
N HIS A 166 -14.16 0.84 12.29
CA HIS A 166 -12.91 1.19 11.64
C HIS A 166 -12.02 2.00 12.59
N LEU A 167 -10.70 1.85 12.47
CA LEU A 167 -9.73 2.45 13.38
C LEU A 167 -8.66 3.19 12.58
N GLU A 168 -8.51 4.47 12.85
CA GLU A 168 -7.37 5.27 12.42
C GLU A 168 -6.60 5.79 13.63
N TYR A 169 -5.28 5.93 13.47
CA TYR A 169 -4.38 6.35 14.54
C TYR A 169 -3.24 7.17 13.98
N ASP A 170 -2.99 8.33 14.58
CA ASP A 170 -1.82 9.16 14.29
C ASP A 170 -1.43 9.98 15.52
N ASN A 171 -0.13 10.05 15.82
CA ASN A 171 0.45 10.96 16.82
C ASN A 171 -0.28 11.02 18.18
N GLY A 172 -0.65 9.87 18.75
CA GLY A 172 -1.32 9.81 20.05
C GLY A 172 -2.84 10.03 20.01
N TYR A 173 -3.43 10.17 18.83
CA TYR A 173 -4.86 10.30 18.62
C TYR A 173 -5.38 9.11 17.83
N ALA A 174 -6.56 8.60 18.22
CA ALA A 174 -7.26 7.57 17.47
C ALA A 174 -8.66 8.05 17.09
N SER A 175 -9.17 7.61 15.95
CA SER A 175 -10.58 7.71 15.61
C SER A 175 -11.18 6.34 15.42
N THR A 176 -12.37 6.14 15.99
CA THR A 176 -13.18 4.95 15.74
C THR A 176 -14.41 5.34 14.94
N HIS A 177 -14.64 4.64 13.83
CA HIS A 177 -15.72 4.95 12.88
C HIS A 177 -16.60 3.70 12.68
N GLY A 178 -17.83 3.75 13.19
CA GLY A 178 -18.84 2.71 13.06
C GLY A 178 -20.23 3.34 13.11
N ALA A 179 -21.01 3.04 14.17
CA ALA A 179 -22.28 3.74 14.41
C ALA A 179 -22.10 5.25 14.74
N SER A 180 -20.92 5.63 15.21
CA SER A 180 -20.51 7.01 15.45
C SER A 180 -19.05 7.21 15.05
N LEU A 181 -18.68 8.47 14.82
CA LEU A 181 -17.30 8.90 14.67
C LEU A 181 -16.82 9.47 15.99
N ASP A 182 -16.01 8.71 16.73
CA ASP A 182 -15.49 9.11 18.04
C ASP A 182 -13.99 9.33 17.97
N LEU A 183 -13.52 10.36 18.69
CA LEU A 183 -12.11 10.72 18.83
C LEU A 183 -11.59 10.35 20.22
N TRP A 184 -10.37 9.83 20.24
CA TRP A 184 -9.70 9.35 21.43
C TRP A 184 -8.30 9.91 21.50
N LYS A 185 -7.84 10.22 22.71
CA LYS A 185 -6.44 10.53 22.99
C LYS A 185 -5.82 9.39 23.79
N ILE A 186 -4.65 8.96 23.36
CA ILE A 186 -3.83 7.99 24.07
C ILE A 186 -2.72 8.76 24.77
N ARG A 187 -2.72 8.73 26.10
CA ARG A 187 -1.66 9.36 26.92
C ARG A 187 -0.99 8.33 27.80
N LEU A 188 0.29 8.53 28.10
CA LEU A 188 0.96 7.77 29.14
C LEU A 188 0.73 8.45 30.50
N GLU A 189 0.10 7.75 31.44
CA GLU A 189 0.11 8.11 32.86
C GLU A 189 1.16 7.22 33.55
N GLY A 190 2.36 7.78 33.74
CA GLY A 190 3.54 6.98 34.08
C GLY A 190 3.96 6.10 32.90
N ASN A 191 3.95 4.78 33.08
CA ASN A 191 4.26 3.80 32.04
C ASN A 191 3.02 3.11 31.44
N LEU A 192 1.81 3.53 31.84
CA LEU A 192 0.56 2.91 31.40
C LEU A 192 -0.16 3.81 30.41
N PRO A 193 -0.56 3.30 29.23
CA PRO A 193 -1.39 4.06 28.31
C PRO A 193 -2.83 4.15 28.85
N LYS A 194 -3.40 5.33 28.74
CA LYS A 194 -4.77 5.67 29.10
C LYS A 194 -5.51 6.17 27.86
N LEU A 195 -6.72 5.67 27.70
CA LEU A 195 -7.68 6.12 26.69
C LEU A 195 -8.56 7.22 27.28
N GLU A 196 -8.49 8.42 26.68
CA GLU A 196 -9.34 9.56 26.99
C GLU A 196 -10.27 9.78 25.79
N HIS A 197 -11.59 9.66 25.98
CA HIS A 197 -12.56 10.05 24.95
C HIS A 197 -12.56 11.57 24.85
N ILE A 198 -12.29 12.10 23.65
CA ILE A 198 -12.24 13.54 23.41
C ILE A 198 -13.63 14.05 23.13
N THR A 199 -14.25 13.52 22.08
CA THR A 199 -15.58 13.94 21.63
C THR A 199 -16.14 12.95 20.61
N ARG A 200 -17.45 13.04 20.40
CA ARG A 200 -18.12 12.48 19.23
C ARG A 200 -18.18 13.56 18.16
N VAL A 201 -17.58 13.31 17.01
CA VAL A 201 -17.57 14.25 15.90
C VAL A 201 -18.95 14.27 15.25
N SER A 202 -19.49 15.47 15.05
CA SER A 202 -20.70 15.69 14.28
C SER A 202 -20.32 16.22 12.90
N VAL A 203 -20.58 15.42 11.88
CA VAL A 203 -20.49 15.82 10.47
C VAL A 203 -21.89 15.88 9.85
N PRO A 204 -22.13 16.74 8.85
CA PRO A 204 -23.45 16.95 8.27
C PRO A 204 -23.88 15.86 7.27
N PHE A 205 -23.20 14.72 7.27
CA PHE A 205 -23.42 13.61 6.34
C PHE A 205 -23.07 12.28 6.99
N GLU A 206 -23.61 11.18 6.44
CA GLU A 206 -23.19 9.84 6.80
C GLU A 206 -21.77 9.59 6.32
N THR A 207 -20.97 8.88 7.11
CA THR A 207 -19.54 8.67 6.88
C THR A 207 -19.28 7.26 6.36
N ARG A 208 -18.24 7.10 5.54
CA ARG A 208 -17.90 5.80 4.92
C ARG A 208 -16.44 5.40 5.07
N ALA A 209 -15.53 6.32 4.79
CA ALA A 209 -14.09 6.07 4.90
C ALA A 209 -13.43 7.19 5.69
N SER A 210 -12.33 6.88 6.37
CA SER A 210 -11.56 7.87 7.14
C SER A 210 -10.08 7.58 7.08
N ARG A 211 -9.26 8.62 7.14
CA ARG A 211 -7.80 8.53 7.24
C ARG A 211 -7.28 9.55 8.23
N MET A 212 -6.42 9.16 9.17
CA MET A 212 -5.76 10.10 10.08
C MET A 212 -4.26 10.15 9.79
N LYS A 213 -3.77 11.32 9.37
CA LYS A 213 -2.35 11.60 9.08
C LYS A 213 -2.09 13.10 9.15
N PHE A 214 -0.84 13.48 9.38
CA PHE A 214 -0.40 14.88 9.41
C PHE A 214 -1.23 15.75 10.36
N GLY A 215 -1.67 15.16 11.49
CA GLY A 215 -2.49 15.85 12.48
C GLY A 215 -3.90 16.22 12.02
N VAL A 216 -4.40 15.62 10.94
CA VAL A 216 -5.75 15.86 10.41
C VAL A 216 -6.47 14.51 10.20
N LEU A 217 -7.73 14.46 10.60
CA LEU A 217 -8.64 13.36 10.25
C LEU A 217 -9.45 13.76 9.02
N ALA A 218 -9.23 13.08 7.89
CA ALA A 218 -10.05 13.21 6.69
C ALA A 218 -11.15 12.15 6.72
N VAL A 219 -12.40 12.54 6.45
CA VAL A 219 -13.57 11.64 6.49
C VAL A 219 -14.43 11.84 5.25
N ALA A 220 -14.57 10.78 4.46
CA ALA A 220 -15.41 10.75 3.27
C ALA A 220 -16.87 10.45 3.62
N SER A 221 -17.79 11.12 2.94
CA SER A 221 -19.22 10.85 3.04
C SER A 221 -19.62 9.55 2.32
N ALA A 222 -20.70 8.92 2.77
CA ALA A 222 -21.22 7.69 2.18
C ALA A 222 -21.79 7.89 0.77
N ASP A 223 -22.35 9.08 0.49
CA ASP A 223 -22.78 9.49 -0.85
C ASP A 223 -21.61 9.90 -1.77
N GLY A 224 -20.38 9.87 -1.25
CA GLY A 224 -19.16 10.24 -1.96
C GLY A 224 -19.01 11.73 -2.26
N ALA A 225 -19.99 12.58 -1.92
CA ALA A 225 -20.04 13.99 -2.35
C ALA A 225 -19.18 14.95 -1.50
N HIS A 226 -18.73 14.52 -0.32
CA HIS A 226 -18.05 15.39 0.63
C HIS A 226 -16.87 14.70 1.31
N ILE A 227 -15.88 15.51 1.67
CA ILE A 227 -14.80 15.11 2.58
C ILE A 227 -14.71 16.16 3.69
N ALA A 228 -14.87 15.74 4.94
CA ALA A 228 -14.62 16.58 6.10
C ALA A 228 -13.16 16.45 6.54
N LEU A 229 -12.50 17.58 6.76
CA LEU A 229 -11.22 17.67 7.45
C LEU A 229 -11.49 18.08 8.90
N ILE A 230 -11.05 17.26 9.85
CA ILE A 230 -11.36 17.41 11.28
C ILE A 230 -10.04 17.48 12.05
N ASN A 231 -10.01 18.37 13.04
CA ASN A 231 -8.92 18.44 14.00
C ASN A 231 -9.10 17.32 15.04
N PRO A 232 -8.20 16.32 15.11
CA PRO A 232 -8.34 15.20 16.04
C PRO A 232 -8.21 15.61 17.51
N SER A 233 -7.66 16.79 17.81
CA SER A 233 -7.44 17.24 19.19
C SER A 233 -8.71 17.68 19.92
N ASP A 234 -9.71 18.17 19.19
CA ASP A 234 -10.96 18.69 19.74
C ASP A 234 -12.22 18.31 18.94
N GLY A 235 -12.05 17.63 17.79
CA GLY A 235 -13.13 17.25 16.88
C GLY A 235 -13.74 18.40 16.09
N SER A 236 -13.12 19.58 16.09
CA SER A 236 -13.58 20.72 15.30
C SER A 236 -13.44 20.46 13.80
N LEU A 237 -14.46 20.86 13.04
CA LEU A 237 -14.47 20.80 11.59
C LEU A 237 -13.57 21.92 11.04
N ILE A 238 -12.45 21.54 10.42
CA ILE A 238 -11.52 22.45 9.75
C ILE A 238 -12.13 22.92 8.43
N LYS A 239 -12.62 21.98 7.63
CA LYS A 239 -13.13 22.24 6.27
C LYS A 239 -14.02 21.12 5.76
N VAL A 240 -14.92 21.44 4.85
CA VAL A 240 -15.59 20.47 3.97
C VAL A 240 -15.16 20.72 2.53
N ILE A 241 -14.68 19.67 1.87
CA ILE A 241 -14.34 19.65 0.45
C ILE A 241 -15.54 19.03 -0.26
N ASN A 242 -16.12 19.77 -1.20
CA ASN A 242 -17.13 19.22 -2.11
C ASN A 242 -16.40 18.48 -3.22
N THR A 243 -16.66 17.20 -3.35
CA THR A 243 -16.12 16.41 -4.44
C THR A 243 -17.04 16.52 -5.66
N VAL A 244 -16.54 16.15 -6.84
CA VAL A 244 -17.37 16.12 -8.04
C VAL A 244 -18.46 15.06 -7.86
N ARG A 245 -19.75 15.42 -7.96
CA ARG A 245 -20.83 14.43 -8.04
C ARG A 245 -20.78 13.76 -9.41
N VAL A 246 -20.87 12.44 -9.43
CA VAL A 246 -20.82 11.70 -10.69
C VAL A 246 -22.20 11.66 -11.37
N VAL A 247 -22.08 11.54 -12.68
CA VAL A 247 -23.03 11.67 -13.79
C VAL A 247 -24.33 10.86 -13.56
N LEU A 248 -25.45 11.42 -14.03
CA LEU A 248 -26.79 10.80 -14.01
C LEU A 248 -27.43 10.56 -12.63
N GLY A 249 -26.94 11.22 -11.58
CA GLY A 249 -27.59 11.18 -10.26
C GLY A 249 -27.34 9.91 -9.46
N VAL A 250 -26.47 9.02 -9.94
CA VAL A 250 -26.00 7.85 -9.19
C VAL A 250 -24.73 8.25 -8.42
N PRO A 251 -24.76 8.34 -7.08
CA PRO A 251 -23.58 8.64 -6.30
C PRO A 251 -22.55 7.51 -6.42
N LEU A 252 -21.39 7.80 -7.02
CA LEU A 252 -20.25 6.89 -6.95
C LEU A 252 -19.60 6.99 -5.56
N MET A 253 -19.66 5.88 -4.83
CA MET A 253 -19.10 5.76 -3.50
C MET A 253 -17.59 5.97 -3.52
N ILE A 254 -17.07 6.56 -2.44
CA ILE A 254 -15.61 6.58 -2.19
C ILE A 254 -15.24 5.22 -1.58
N PHE A 255 -14.36 4.48 -2.25
CA PHE A 255 -13.90 3.18 -1.78
C PHE A 255 -12.75 3.31 -0.78
N TYR A 256 -11.88 4.29 -1.00
CA TYR A 256 -10.71 4.53 -0.17
C TYR A 256 -10.38 6.01 -0.09
N ILE A 257 -9.77 6.43 1.02
CA ILE A 257 -9.28 7.78 1.23
C ILE A 257 -7.85 7.75 1.79
N GLU A 258 -6.98 8.56 1.20
CA GLU A 258 -5.62 8.82 1.65
C GLU A 258 -5.39 10.33 1.73
N GLN A 259 -4.33 10.75 2.40
CA GLN A 259 -3.93 12.14 2.40
C GLN A 259 -2.41 12.29 2.49
N THR A 260 -1.89 13.36 1.88
CA THR A 260 -0.54 13.89 2.10
C THR A 260 -0.62 15.06 3.09
N GLN A 261 0.44 15.85 3.24
CA GLN A 261 0.38 17.10 4.00
C GLN A 261 -0.62 18.10 3.39
N ASN A 262 -0.70 18.17 2.07
CA ASN A 262 -1.38 19.24 1.34
C ASN A 262 -2.62 18.77 0.54
N GLU A 263 -2.71 17.48 0.23
CA GLU A 263 -3.76 16.89 -0.60
C GLU A 263 -4.56 15.80 0.13
N VAL A 264 -5.78 15.59 -0.32
CA VAL A 264 -6.58 14.39 -0.04
C VAL A 264 -6.77 13.64 -1.35
N LEU A 265 -6.55 12.33 -1.33
CA LEU A 265 -6.75 11.44 -2.45
C LEU A 265 -7.94 10.54 -2.16
N ILE A 266 -8.81 10.34 -3.14
CA ILE A 266 -9.93 9.41 -3.04
C ILE A 266 -9.93 8.44 -4.21
N CYS A 267 -10.14 7.15 -3.91
CA CYS A 267 -10.42 6.13 -4.92
C CYS A 267 -11.92 6.11 -5.19
N ARG A 268 -12.29 6.37 -6.44
CA ARG A 268 -13.67 6.36 -6.92
C ARG A 268 -13.73 5.70 -8.29
N GLY A 269 -14.22 4.47 -8.30
CA GLY A 269 -14.21 3.67 -9.52
C GLY A 269 -12.76 3.39 -9.96
N SER A 270 -12.53 3.48 -11.28
CA SER A 270 -11.21 3.40 -11.93
C SER A 270 -10.36 4.68 -11.85
N LYS A 271 -10.77 5.66 -11.02
CA LYS A 271 -10.12 6.98 -10.93
C LYS A 271 -9.62 7.26 -9.51
N ILE A 272 -8.51 7.96 -9.44
CA ILE A 272 -8.02 8.55 -8.20
C ILE A 272 -8.13 10.07 -8.35
N GLU A 273 -8.95 10.69 -7.52
CA GLU A 273 -9.14 12.14 -7.52
C GLU A 273 -8.30 12.77 -6.42
N VAL A 274 -7.55 13.81 -6.77
CA VAL A 274 -6.65 14.52 -5.84
C VAL A 274 -7.21 15.91 -5.59
N TYR A 275 -7.49 16.23 -4.32
CA TYR A 275 -8.03 17.52 -3.90
C TYR A 275 -7.05 18.26 -3.00
N SER A 276 -6.89 19.57 -3.20
CA SER A 276 -6.12 20.41 -2.29
C SER A 276 -6.86 20.58 -0.97
N LYS A 277 -6.21 20.32 0.16
CA LYS A 277 -6.77 20.64 1.49
C LYS A 277 -6.96 22.15 1.66
N GLN A 278 -6.03 22.93 1.15
CA GLN A 278 -6.03 24.39 1.30
C GLN A 278 -7.18 25.02 0.51
N THR A 279 -7.29 24.75 -0.80
CA THR A 279 -8.29 25.38 -1.66
C THR A 279 -9.60 24.60 -1.70
N GLY A 280 -9.56 23.27 -1.50
CA GLY A 280 -10.72 22.39 -1.62
C GLY A 280 -11.10 22.11 -3.07
N LEU A 281 -10.25 22.52 -4.02
CA LEU A 281 -10.45 22.29 -5.44
C LEU A 281 -9.80 20.95 -5.84
N LEU A 282 -10.37 20.32 -6.87
CA LEU A 282 -9.77 19.19 -7.56
C LEU A 282 -8.47 19.67 -8.23
N CYS A 283 -7.34 19.09 -7.85
CA CYS A 283 -6.04 19.34 -8.45
C CYS A 283 -5.89 18.56 -9.76
N THR A 284 -6.08 17.25 -9.71
CA THR A 284 -5.96 16.35 -10.87
C THR A 284 -6.83 15.11 -10.70
N THR A 285 -7.05 14.38 -11.78
CA THR A 285 -7.65 13.04 -11.79
C THR A 285 -6.69 12.07 -12.44
N ILE A 286 -6.19 11.12 -11.67
CA ILE A 286 -5.29 10.08 -12.14
C ILE A 286 -6.14 8.94 -12.69
N ARG A 287 -5.85 8.55 -13.93
CA ARG A 287 -6.45 7.41 -14.62
C ARG A 287 -5.35 6.54 -15.20
N ILE A 288 -5.66 5.28 -15.46
CA ILE A 288 -4.75 4.42 -16.20
C ILE A 288 -4.69 4.89 -17.65
N THR A 289 -3.60 5.55 -18.00
CA THR A 289 -3.12 5.66 -19.38
C THR A 289 -2.28 4.41 -19.66
N ILE A 290 -2.72 3.58 -20.60
CA ILE A 290 -1.99 2.39 -21.02
C ILE A 290 -0.83 2.84 -21.91
N ASN A 291 0.37 2.92 -21.34
CA ASN A 291 1.61 3.01 -22.10
C ASN A 291 2.24 1.60 -22.15
N PRO A 292 2.33 0.95 -23.34
CA PRO A 292 2.90 -0.39 -23.46
C PRO A 292 4.32 -0.51 -22.90
N ASP A 293 5.12 0.56 -22.95
CA ASP A 293 6.50 0.56 -22.46
C ASP A 293 6.61 0.60 -20.92
N GLN A 294 5.50 0.90 -20.25
CA GLN A 294 5.38 1.00 -18.79
C GLN A 294 4.45 -0.06 -18.21
N PHE A 295 4.13 -1.09 -19.02
CA PHE A 295 3.30 -2.21 -18.60
C PHE A 295 4.17 -3.40 -18.22
N TYR A 296 4.02 -3.82 -16.98
CA TYR A 296 4.74 -4.91 -16.35
C TYR A 296 3.77 -6.01 -15.96
N CYS A 297 4.26 -7.24 -15.86
CA CYS A 297 3.45 -8.39 -15.44
C CYS A 297 4.23 -9.26 -14.45
N LEU A 298 3.50 -9.86 -13.52
CA LEU A 298 3.99 -11.01 -12.76
C LEU A 298 3.74 -12.29 -13.56
N SER A 299 4.75 -13.15 -13.68
CA SER A 299 4.62 -14.42 -14.41
C SER A 299 3.62 -15.35 -13.70
N LYS A 300 2.57 -15.76 -14.41
CA LYS A 300 1.57 -16.71 -13.90
C LYS A 300 2.17 -18.08 -13.64
N VAL A 301 3.12 -18.52 -14.47
CA VAL A 301 3.81 -19.80 -14.30
C VAL A 301 4.68 -19.81 -13.04
N GLN A 302 5.39 -18.72 -12.77
CA GLN A 302 6.15 -18.61 -11.53
C GLN A 302 5.20 -18.64 -10.33
N PHE A 303 4.09 -17.90 -10.40
CA PHE A 303 3.15 -17.79 -9.28
C PHE A 303 2.43 -19.12 -9.00
N GLY A 304 1.94 -19.81 -10.04
CA GLY A 304 1.31 -21.13 -9.91
C GLY A 304 2.26 -22.26 -9.48
N GLY A 305 3.57 -22.00 -9.47
CA GLY A 305 4.58 -22.91 -8.93
C GLY A 305 4.73 -22.87 -7.41
N LEU A 306 4.14 -21.86 -6.73
CA LEU A 306 4.11 -21.80 -5.27
C LEU A 306 3.21 -22.93 -4.75
N GLN A 307 3.82 -23.95 -4.16
CA GLN A 307 3.05 -24.96 -3.44
C GLN A 307 2.55 -24.33 -2.14
N GLY A 308 1.23 -24.19 -2.00
CA GLY A 308 0.59 -23.76 -0.77
C GLY A 308 0.70 -24.83 0.32
N ASP A 309 1.90 -25.03 0.85
CA ASP A 309 2.04 -25.75 2.10
C ASP A 309 1.39 -24.90 3.20
N GLU A 310 0.56 -25.52 4.03
CA GLU A 310 -0.08 -24.84 5.15
C GLU A 310 0.99 -24.19 6.02
N PRO A 311 0.80 -22.93 6.45
CA PRO A 311 1.77 -22.22 7.25
C PRO A 311 1.95 -22.96 8.57
N VAL A 312 3.16 -23.50 8.78
CA VAL A 312 3.49 -24.21 10.02
C VAL A 312 3.48 -23.21 11.17
N SER A 313 2.58 -23.40 12.13
CA SER A 313 2.44 -22.53 13.30
C SER A 313 3.79 -22.28 14.00
N GLY A 314 4.13 -21.01 14.17
CA GLY A 314 5.36 -20.57 14.84
C GLY A 314 6.59 -20.47 13.93
N ILE A 315 6.49 -20.82 12.65
CA ILE A 315 7.54 -20.59 11.65
C ILE A 315 7.19 -19.34 10.84
N ALA A 316 8.16 -18.44 10.67
CA ALA A 316 7.99 -17.28 9.80
C ALA A 316 7.85 -17.74 8.35
N PRO A 317 7.00 -17.10 7.54
CA PRO A 317 6.98 -17.40 6.11
C PRO A 317 8.35 -17.06 5.51
N THR A 318 8.88 -18.01 4.74
CA THR A 318 9.95 -17.76 3.76
C THR A 318 9.37 -17.01 2.57
N PHE A 319 10.22 -16.30 1.85
CA PHE A 319 9.80 -15.52 0.70
C PHE A 319 10.67 -15.83 -0.50
N GLN A 320 10.02 -15.98 -1.64
CA GLN A 320 10.67 -16.15 -2.92
C GLN A 320 10.67 -14.82 -3.69
N GLU A 321 11.76 -14.60 -4.43
CA GLU A 321 11.93 -13.47 -5.32
C GLU A 321 11.23 -13.72 -6.67
N PHE A 322 10.35 -12.82 -7.07
CA PHE A 322 9.64 -12.84 -8.34
C PHE A 322 10.08 -11.67 -9.19
N GLN A 323 10.51 -11.95 -10.42
CA GLN A 323 10.91 -10.92 -11.37
C GLN A 323 9.66 -10.26 -11.95
N ILE A 324 9.65 -8.93 -11.96
CA ILE A 324 8.65 -8.10 -12.61
C ILE A 324 9.21 -7.77 -14.00
N ALA A 325 8.71 -8.46 -15.01
CA ALA A 325 9.17 -8.30 -16.38
C ALA A 325 8.31 -7.30 -17.14
N LYS A 326 8.89 -6.62 -18.13
CA LYS A 326 8.09 -5.84 -19.07
C LYS A 326 7.26 -6.78 -19.92
N ARG A 327 6.06 -6.34 -20.32
CA ARG A 327 5.13 -7.20 -21.07
C ARG A 327 5.73 -7.82 -22.34
N HIS A 328 6.60 -7.09 -23.04
CA HIS A 328 7.22 -7.58 -24.28
C HIS A 328 8.40 -8.54 -24.06
N GLU A 329 8.86 -8.72 -22.82
CA GLU A 329 9.94 -9.65 -22.47
C GLU A 329 9.42 -11.05 -22.10
N ILE A 330 8.11 -11.17 -21.87
CA ILE A 330 7.44 -12.45 -21.61
C ILE A 330 7.09 -13.07 -22.96
N ASP A 331 7.58 -14.30 -23.22
CA ASP A 331 7.40 -15.02 -24.47
C ASP A 331 5.93 -15.00 -24.94
N GLU A 332 5.69 -14.65 -26.21
CA GLU A 332 4.34 -14.52 -26.81
C GLU A 332 3.50 -15.81 -26.74
N ASP A 333 4.13 -16.96 -26.47
CA ASP A 333 3.46 -18.25 -26.35
C ASP A 333 2.48 -18.34 -25.16
N GLU A 334 2.66 -17.55 -24.09
CA GLU A 334 1.66 -17.48 -22.99
C GLU A 334 0.41 -16.65 -23.36
N ASP A 335 0.55 -15.58 -24.17
CA ASP A 335 -0.56 -14.71 -24.59
C ASP A 335 -1.42 -15.37 -25.69
N ASN A 336 -0.86 -16.32 -26.47
CA ASN A 336 -1.60 -17.10 -27.48
C ASN A 336 -2.70 -17.98 -26.85
N LEU A 337 -2.48 -18.51 -25.64
CA LEU A 337 -3.50 -19.25 -24.90
C LEU A 337 -4.68 -18.36 -24.48
N THR A 338 -4.42 -17.12 -24.06
CA THR A 338 -5.49 -16.18 -23.67
C THR A 338 -6.22 -15.56 -24.86
N ALA A 339 -5.55 -15.35 -26.00
CA ALA A 339 -6.19 -14.89 -27.23
C ALA A 339 -7.16 -15.94 -27.80
N GLN A 340 -6.77 -17.22 -27.80
CA GLN A 340 -7.64 -18.33 -28.19
C GLN A 340 -8.80 -18.50 -27.21
N VAL A 341 -8.54 -18.46 -25.89
CA VAL A 341 -9.59 -18.54 -24.86
C VAL A 341 -10.57 -17.37 -24.96
N ARG A 342 -10.11 -16.13 -25.22
CA ARG A 342 -11.00 -14.99 -25.51
C ARG A 342 -11.83 -15.23 -26.76
N ALA A 343 -11.21 -15.67 -27.86
CA ALA A 343 -11.92 -15.97 -29.10
C ALA A 343 -12.99 -17.04 -28.90
N ASP A 344 -12.70 -18.07 -28.12
CA ASP A 344 -13.62 -19.16 -27.77
C ASP A 344 -14.72 -18.67 -26.80
N MET A 345 -14.41 -17.77 -25.86
CA MET A 345 -15.41 -17.10 -25.00
C MET A 345 -16.37 -16.25 -25.83
N PHE A 346 -15.87 -15.43 -26.75
CA PHE A 346 -16.70 -14.62 -27.64
C PHE A 346 -17.57 -15.48 -28.56
N ALA A 347 -17.05 -16.63 -29.03
CA ALA A 347 -17.82 -17.61 -29.78
C ALA A 347 -18.90 -18.29 -28.91
N TYR A 348 -18.61 -18.58 -27.64
CA TYR A 348 -19.56 -19.17 -26.68
C TYR A 348 -20.73 -18.23 -26.35
N PHE A 349 -20.48 -16.93 -26.23
CA PHE A 349 -21.51 -15.91 -26.00
C PHE A 349 -22.27 -15.46 -27.27
N GLY A 350 -21.96 -16.04 -28.44
CA GLY A 350 -22.67 -15.73 -29.69
C GLY A 350 -22.49 -14.29 -30.19
N ILE A 351 -21.49 -13.56 -29.67
CA ILE A 351 -21.19 -12.18 -30.09
C ILE A 351 -20.39 -12.24 -31.38
N ASN A 352 -21.06 -12.48 -32.50
CA ASN A 352 -20.45 -12.33 -33.81
C ASN A 352 -20.13 -10.84 -34.04
N ARG A 353 -18.83 -10.48 -34.04
CA ARG A 353 -18.40 -9.19 -34.59
C ARG A 353 -18.96 -9.08 -36.02
N PRO A 354 -19.75 -8.05 -36.36
CA PRO A 354 -20.12 -7.85 -37.74
C PRO A 354 -18.82 -7.58 -38.51
N ALA A 355 -18.57 -8.39 -39.54
CA ALA A 355 -17.49 -8.12 -40.48
C ALA A 355 -17.68 -6.70 -41.03
N ALA A 356 -16.64 -5.88 -40.89
CA ALA A 356 -16.59 -4.57 -41.50
C ALA A 356 -16.61 -4.74 -43.03
N ASN A 357 -17.80 -4.72 -43.61
CA ASN A 357 -17.97 -4.62 -45.04
C ASN A 357 -18.12 -3.14 -45.40
N ASN A 358 -17.08 -2.62 -46.04
CA ASN A 358 -17.17 -1.50 -46.95
C ASN A 358 -18.22 -1.84 -48.02
N GLU A 359 -19.20 -0.96 -48.23
CA GLU A 359 -19.47 -0.33 -49.53
C GLU A 359 -20.76 0.51 -49.47
N ASP A 360 -20.66 1.67 -50.10
CA ASP A 360 -21.74 2.62 -50.39
C ASP A 360 -22.98 1.95 -51.00
N GLN A 361 -24.17 2.38 -50.55
CA GLN A 361 -25.22 2.77 -51.49
C GLN A 361 -26.32 3.58 -50.80
N ALA A 362 -26.40 4.85 -51.23
CA ALA A 362 -27.57 5.70 -51.07
C ALA A 362 -28.77 5.06 -51.77
N ASN A 363 -29.89 4.92 -51.06
CA ASN A 363 -31.20 4.86 -51.66
C ASN A 363 -32.24 5.53 -50.77
N ILE A 364 -32.78 6.62 -51.31
CA ILE A 364 -33.97 7.34 -50.84
C ILE A 364 -35.16 6.40 -51.03
N VAL A 365 -35.82 6.02 -49.95
CA VAL A 365 -37.12 5.36 -49.99
C VAL A 365 -38.18 6.33 -49.48
N GLN A 366 -39.19 6.51 -50.32
CA GLN A 366 -40.36 7.36 -50.14
C GLN A 366 -41.18 6.98 -48.90
N GLU A 367 -41.60 8.01 -48.16
CA GLU A 367 -42.62 7.92 -47.12
C GLU A 367 -43.96 7.51 -47.73
N ASN A 368 -44.53 6.40 -47.25
CA ASN A 368 -45.96 6.12 -47.32
C ASN A 368 -46.58 6.42 -45.95
N PRO A 369 -47.76 7.06 -45.88
CA PRO A 369 -48.46 7.28 -44.62
C PRO A 369 -49.08 5.96 -44.16
N VAL A 370 -48.66 5.48 -43.00
CA VAL A 370 -49.27 4.34 -42.32
C VAL A 370 -50.51 4.84 -41.57
N GLU A 371 -51.65 4.22 -41.85
CA GLU A 371 -52.92 4.39 -41.15
C GLU A 371 -52.76 3.96 -39.68
N LEU A 372 -53.30 4.80 -38.78
CA LEU A 372 -53.43 4.54 -37.36
C LEU A 372 -54.51 3.49 -37.13
N ASP A 373 -54.11 2.24 -36.89
CA ASP A 373 -54.94 1.27 -36.19
C ASP A 373 -54.53 1.28 -34.70
N ASP A 374 -55.43 1.85 -33.90
CA ASP A 374 -55.57 1.59 -32.47
C ASP A 374 -55.66 0.08 -32.26
N GLU A 375 -54.71 -0.52 -31.52
CA GLU A 375 -55.01 -1.57 -30.54
C GLU A 375 -53.78 -2.01 -29.72
N ARG A 376 -53.89 -1.81 -28.39
CA ARG A 376 -53.46 -2.68 -27.28
C ARG A 376 -51.99 -2.63 -26.80
N ASP A 377 -51.86 -2.01 -25.62
CA ASP A 377 -51.13 -2.49 -24.42
C ASP A 377 -49.95 -3.45 -24.63
N ASN A 378 -48.73 -2.90 -24.54
CA ASN A 378 -47.58 -3.59 -23.96
C ASN A 378 -46.54 -2.55 -23.49
N PRO A 379 -46.43 -2.25 -22.19
CA PRO A 379 -45.31 -1.51 -21.65
C PRO A 379 -44.17 -2.50 -21.37
N VAL A 380 -43.41 -2.87 -22.40
CA VAL A 380 -42.19 -3.66 -22.24
C VAL A 380 -41.14 -3.03 -23.15
N GLY A 381 -40.47 -2.00 -22.64
CA GLY A 381 -39.44 -1.27 -23.38
C GLY A 381 -38.43 -0.52 -22.50
N GLU A 382 -38.78 -0.17 -21.26
CA GLU A 382 -37.89 0.62 -20.39
C GLU A 382 -36.90 -0.25 -19.56
N ASP A 383 -37.16 -1.54 -19.37
CA ASP A 383 -36.31 -2.41 -18.53
C ASP A 383 -35.01 -2.88 -19.20
N VAL A 384 -34.89 -2.76 -20.54
CA VAL A 384 -33.71 -3.26 -21.27
C VAL A 384 -32.58 -2.22 -21.27
N GLU A 385 -32.90 -0.93 -21.46
CA GLU A 385 -31.90 0.14 -21.43
C GLU A 385 -31.32 0.36 -20.02
N GLU A 386 -32.12 0.20 -18.96
CA GLU A 386 -31.65 0.37 -17.57
C GLU A 386 -30.71 -0.77 -17.14
N ARG A 387 -30.96 -2.01 -17.60
CA ARG A 387 -30.06 -3.15 -17.33
C ARG A 387 -28.72 -3.02 -18.05
N ASP A 388 -28.71 -2.56 -19.30
CA ASP A 388 -27.48 -2.33 -20.06
C ASP A 388 -26.65 -1.18 -19.46
N LEU A 389 -27.30 -0.14 -18.93
CA LEU A 389 -26.64 0.95 -18.19
C LEU A 389 -26.03 0.49 -16.87
N VAL A 390 -26.76 -0.30 -16.08
CA VAL A 390 -26.25 -0.88 -14.84
C VAL A 390 -25.10 -1.84 -15.13
N GLN A 391 -25.20 -2.66 -16.17
CA GLN A 391 -24.15 -3.60 -16.54
C GLN A 391 -22.92 -2.90 -17.15
N ALA A 392 -23.10 -1.81 -17.90
CA ALA A 392 -22.02 -0.94 -18.36
C ALA A 392 -21.34 -0.20 -17.18
N LEU A 393 -22.11 0.28 -16.20
CA LEU A 393 -21.59 0.81 -14.94
C LEU A 393 -20.87 -0.27 -14.13
N MET A 394 -21.35 -1.52 -14.17
CA MET A 394 -20.69 -2.67 -13.52
C MET A 394 -19.38 -3.06 -14.20
N HIS A 395 -19.29 -2.97 -15.52
CA HIS A 395 -18.03 -3.16 -16.24
C HIS A 395 -17.03 -2.03 -15.99
N GLU A 396 -17.47 -0.79 -15.75
CA GLU A 396 -16.57 0.27 -15.24
C GLU A 396 -15.99 -0.05 -13.85
N PHE A 397 -16.60 -0.99 -13.10
CA PHE A 397 -16.13 -1.38 -11.77
C PHE A 397 -15.04 -2.47 -11.78
N GLU A 398 -14.76 -3.09 -12.91
CA GLU A 398 -13.75 -4.16 -13.01
C GLU A 398 -12.31 -3.68 -12.76
N ASP A 399 -12.07 -2.37 -12.83
CA ASP A 399 -10.76 -1.73 -12.58
C ASP A 399 -10.82 -0.79 -11.38
N ASN A 400 -11.66 -1.08 -10.39
CA ASN A 400 -11.79 -0.24 -9.21
C ASN A 400 -10.52 -0.21 -8.38
N TRP A 401 -10.05 1.00 -8.08
CA TRP A 401 -9.00 1.18 -7.09
C TRP A 401 -9.53 0.88 -5.69
N SER A 402 -9.02 -0.17 -5.08
CA SER A 402 -9.38 -0.59 -3.72
C SER A 402 -8.62 0.22 -2.67
N ALA A 403 -7.42 0.71 -2.99
CA ALA A 403 -6.64 1.58 -2.12
C ALA A 403 -5.56 2.39 -2.85
N VAL A 404 -5.12 3.48 -2.20
CA VAL A 404 -4.06 4.37 -2.69
C VAL A 404 -3.20 4.83 -1.52
N HIS A 405 -1.91 5.03 -1.77
CA HIS A 405 -0.96 5.58 -0.82
C HIS A 405 0.03 6.53 -1.50
N VAL A 406 0.54 7.47 -0.72
CA VAL A 406 1.65 8.32 -1.14
C VAL A 406 2.74 8.16 -0.08
N ASP A 407 3.89 7.66 -0.51
CA ASP A 407 5.10 7.56 0.30
C ASP A 407 6.21 8.40 -0.33
N GLY A 408 6.73 9.36 0.42
CA GLY A 408 7.59 10.41 -0.13
C GLY A 408 6.93 11.11 -1.31
N ASP A 409 7.54 10.99 -2.49
CA ASP A 409 7.04 11.54 -3.76
C ASP A 409 6.59 10.44 -4.75
N THR A 410 6.23 9.26 -4.24
CA THR A 410 5.73 8.14 -5.04
C THR A 410 4.31 7.82 -4.62
N LEU A 411 3.38 7.88 -5.57
CA LEU A 411 2.01 7.41 -5.38
C LEU A 411 1.91 5.96 -5.84
N VAL A 412 1.21 5.14 -5.07
CA VAL A 412 0.91 3.75 -5.41
C VAL A 412 -0.56 3.48 -5.18
N ALA A 413 -1.21 2.81 -6.12
CA ALA A 413 -2.58 2.37 -5.98
C ALA A 413 -2.70 0.88 -6.32
N LEU A 414 -3.62 0.22 -5.63
CA LEU A 414 -3.94 -1.20 -5.81
C LEU A 414 -5.39 -1.32 -6.25
N SER A 415 -5.61 -2.18 -7.22
CA SER A 415 -6.90 -2.71 -7.61
C SER A 415 -6.81 -4.23 -7.59
N GLU A 416 -7.92 -4.91 -7.88
CA GLU A 416 -7.93 -6.37 -7.93
C GLU A 416 -6.95 -6.97 -8.94
N LYS A 417 -6.72 -6.25 -10.05
CA LYS A 417 -6.01 -6.79 -11.22
C LYS A 417 -4.64 -6.16 -11.44
N GLN A 418 -4.31 -5.09 -10.74
CA GLN A 418 -3.14 -4.28 -11.06
C GLN A 418 -2.72 -3.34 -9.94
N ILE A 419 -1.44 -3.02 -9.96
CA ILE A 419 -0.79 -2.00 -9.15
C ILE A 419 -0.38 -0.84 -10.07
N LEU A 420 -0.78 0.37 -9.73
CA LEU A 420 -0.33 1.60 -10.38
C LEU A 420 0.73 2.26 -9.52
N ILE A 421 1.84 2.68 -10.13
CA ILE A 421 2.91 3.43 -9.46
C ILE A 421 3.15 4.71 -10.26
N VAL A 422 3.00 5.86 -9.62
CA VAL A 422 3.26 7.18 -10.19
C VAL A 422 4.47 7.78 -9.47
N PRO A 423 5.68 7.67 -10.05
CA PRO A 423 6.87 8.29 -9.49
C PRO A 423 6.83 9.82 -9.70
N ASN A 424 7.48 10.58 -8.82
CA ASN A 424 7.46 12.05 -8.83
C ASN A 424 6.03 12.61 -8.82
N TYR A 425 5.19 12.06 -7.94
CA TYR A 425 3.76 12.37 -7.80
C TYR A 425 3.50 13.89 -7.74
N SER A 426 4.30 14.64 -6.97
CA SER A 426 4.21 16.10 -6.85
C SER A 426 4.25 16.81 -8.21
N LYS A 427 5.16 16.38 -9.11
CA LYS A 427 5.24 16.89 -10.48
C LYS A 427 4.10 16.36 -11.36
N ALA A 428 3.70 15.11 -11.17
CA ALA A 428 2.61 14.50 -11.94
C ALA A 428 1.25 15.17 -11.69
N ILE A 429 1.06 15.84 -10.54
CA ILE A 429 -0.14 16.66 -10.30
C ILE A 429 -0.14 17.96 -11.12
N GLU A 430 1.04 18.48 -11.44
CA GLU A 430 1.21 19.76 -12.15
C GLU A 430 1.38 19.57 -13.67
N ASP A 431 1.81 18.38 -14.11
CA ASP A 431 2.20 18.07 -15.47
C ASP A 431 1.65 16.71 -15.94
N ASP A 432 0.69 16.76 -16.86
CA ASP A 432 0.07 15.58 -17.49
C ASP A 432 1.11 14.69 -18.21
N GLU A 433 2.23 15.25 -18.71
CA GLU A 433 3.29 14.43 -19.32
C GLU A 433 4.00 13.54 -18.30
N MET A 434 4.15 14.00 -17.06
CA MET A 434 4.73 13.19 -15.97
C MET A 434 3.77 12.10 -15.54
N LEU A 435 2.46 12.35 -15.59
CA LEU A 435 1.45 11.33 -15.31
C LEU A 435 1.52 10.16 -16.30
N ASN A 436 1.92 10.40 -17.55
CA ASN A 436 2.13 9.36 -18.55
C ASN A 436 3.37 8.48 -18.31
N LYS A 437 4.20 8.80 -17.30
CA LYS A 437 5.33 7.97 -16.85
C LYS A 437 4.96 7.01 -15.73
N GLN A 438 3.67 6.87 -15.44
CA GLN A 438 3.19 5.87 -14.51
C GLN A 438 3.54 4.45 -14.97
N MET A 439 3.82 3.58 -14.01
CA MET A 439 4.07 2.16 -14.22
C MET A 439 2.84 1.38 -13.79
N VAL A 440 2.47 0.36 -14.56
CA VAL A 440 1.35 -0.53 -14.23
C VAL A 440 1.87 -1.96 -14.16
N ILE A 441 1.69 -2.61 -13.02
CA ILE A 441 2.01 -4.02 -12.83
C ILE A 441 0.70 -4.79 -12.85
N LYS A 442 0.47 -5.63 -13.87
CA LYS A 442 -0.66 -6.55 -13.91
C LYS A 442 -0.43 -7.70 -12.94
N LEU A 443 -1.40 -7.92 -12.07
CA LEU A 443 -1.45 -9.05 -11.15
C LEU A 443 -2.07 -10.27 -11.85
N PRO A 444 -1.75 -11.50 -11.40
CA PRO A 444 -2.45 -12.70 -11.83
C PRO A 444 -3.97 -12.56 -11.64
N GLU A 445 -4.74 -13.03 -12.62
CA GLU A 445 -6.20 -13.11 -12.47
C GLU A 445 -6.55 -14.16 -11.42
N TYR A 446 -7.30 -13.74 -10.40
CA TYR A 446 -7.74 -14.57 -9.28
C TYR A 446 -9.22 -14.29 -8.98
N ASP A 447 -9.93 -15.33 -8.54
CA ASP A 447 -11.38 -15.30 -8.30
C ASP A 447 -11.77 -14.84 -6.88
N GLY A 448 -10.82 -14.51 -6.02
CA GLY A 448 -11.09 -14.03 -4.67
C GLY A 448 -10.86 -12.54 -4.49
N ASP A 449 -11.49 -11.98 -3.46
CA ASP A 449 -11.40 -10.56 -3.12
C ASP A 449 -9.94 -10.18 -2.84
N THR A 450 -9.43 -9.14 -3.50
CA THR A 450 -8.10 -8.64 -3.14
C THR A 450 -8.10 -8.08 -1.73
N SER A 451 -7.17 -8.62 -0.94
CA SER A 451 -7.19 -8.45 0.51
C SER A 451 -6.53 -7.14 0.95
N GLN A 452 -6.42 -6.99 2.27
CA GLN A 452 -5.85 -5.83 2.93
C GLN A 452 -4.52 -5.41 2.30
N MET A 453 -4.28 -4.11 2.30
CA MET A 453 -3.00 -3.53 1.93
C MET A 453 -2.57 -2.54 3.00
N CYS A 454 -1.26 -2.51 3.25
CA CYS A 454 -0.62 -1.49 4.04
C CYS A 454 0.67 -1.05 3.37
N PHE A 455 1.14 0.13 3.75
CA PHE A 455 2.33 0.75 3.19
C PHE A 455 3.18 1.28 4.32
N GLU A 456 4.48 1.06 4.22
CA GLU A 456 5.44 1.47 5.25
C GLU A 456 6.85 1.46 4.65
N TYR A 457 7.60 2.55 4.81
CA TYR A 457 8.99 2.74 4.32
C TYR A 457 9.23 2.32 2.86
N SER A 458 8.56 2.99 1.92
CA SER A 458 8.77 2.77 0.48
C SER A 458 8.57 1.31 0.10
N ARG A 459 7.61 0.66 0.74
CA ARG A 459 7.18 -0.69 0.45
C ARG A 459 5.66 -0.75 0.52
N MET A 460 5.11 -1.51 -0.40
CA MET A 460 3.71 -1.90 -0.39
C MET A 460 3.65 -3.36 0.08
N VAL A 461 2.85 -3.61 1.10
CA VAL A 461 2.58 -4.95 1.63
C VAL A 461 1.11 -5.24 1.42
N PHE A 462 0.82 -6.30 0.69
CA PHE A 462 -0.54 -6.70 0.33
C PHE A 462 -0.62 -8.22 0.32
N GLU A 463 -1.82 -8.74 0.16
CA GLU A 463 -2.03 -10.19 0.06
C GLU A 463 -2.57 -10.54 -1.33
N LEU A 464 -2.11 -11.66 -1.87
CA LEU A 464 -2.54 -12.22 -3.14
C LEU A 464 -2.72 -13.73 -2.97
N GLU A 465 -3.96 -14.23 -3.08
CA GLU A 465 -4.29 -15.65 -2.86
C GLU A 465 -3.79 -16.20 -1.51
N GLY A 466 -3.91 -15.41 -0.44
CA GLY A 466 -3.39 -15.79 0.89
C GLY A 466 -1.87 -15.65 1.04
N HIS A 467 -1.13 -15.39 -0.04
CA HIS A 467 0.29 -15.11 0.02
C HIS A 467 0.53 -13.65 0.40
N LEU A 468 1.47 -13.42 1.32
CA LEU A 468 1.93 -12.11 1.68
C LEU A 468 2.92 -11.62 0.60
N CYS A 469 2.55 -10.55 -0.09
CA CYS A 469 3.36 -9.92 -1.11
C CYS A 469 4.00 -8.63 -0.58
N ILE A 470 5.27 -8.44 -0.89
CA ILE A 470 6.02 -7.23 -0.58
C ILE A 470 6.59 -6.69 -1.89
N LEU A 471 6.16 -5.48 -2.23
CA LEU A 471 6.65 -4.75 -3.39
C LEU A 471 7.49 -3.56 -2.91
N PRO A 472 8.81 -3.58 -3.12
CA PRO A 472 9.65 -2.41 -2.92
C PRO A 472 9.23 -1.27 -3.87
N LEU A 473 9.18 -0.05 -3.35
CA LEU A 473 8.81 1.17 -4.08
C LEU A 473 10.00 2.11 -4.30
N HIS A 474 11.20 1.71 -3.85
CA HIS A 474 12.44 2.34 -4.29
C HIS A 474 12.78 1.80 -5.68
N ASP A 475 13.17 2.69 -6.59
CA ASP A 475 13.48 2.39 -7.99
C ASP A 475 12.31 1.87 -8.85
N THR A 476 12.60 1.56 -10.11
CA THR A 476 11.67 0.81 -10.97
C THR A 476 11.55 -0.59 -10.37
N PRO A 477 10.35 -1.03 -9.95
CA PRO A 477 10.20 -2.32 -9.29
C PRO A 477 10.54 -3.43 -10.28
N GLN A 478 11.68 -4.06 -10.07
CA GLN A 478 12.15 -5.23 -10.83
C GLN A 478 11.76 -6.54 -10.13
N VAL A 479 11.43 -6.45 -8.84
CA VAL A 479 11.25 -7.60 -7.98
C VAL A 479 10.04 -7.40 -7.09
N MET A 480 9.27 -8.48 -6.92
CA MET A 480 8.28 -8.65 -5.86
C MET A 480 8.69 -9.84 -5.00
N TYR A 481 8.50 -9.75 -3.69
CA TYR A 481 8.70 -10.89 -2.81
C TYR A 481 7.36 -11.46 -2.41
N ILE A 482 7.20 -12.78 -2.53
CA ILE A 482 5.93 -13.47 -2.24
C ILE A 482 6.23 -14.57 -1.23
N SER A 483 5.42 -14.67 -0.17
CA SER A 483 5.59 -15.73 0.82
C SER A 483 5.40 -17.10 0.18
N GLU A 484 6.21 -18.08 0.56
CA GLU A 484 6.10 -19.43 0.02
C GLU A 484 4.83 -20.15 0.50
N SER A 485 4.36 -19.83 1.71
CA SER A 485 3.09 -20.33 2.25
C SER A 485 1.96 -19.31 2.05
N ALA A 486 0.80 -19.83 1.67
CA ALA A 486 -0.46 -19.11 1.67
C ALA A 486 -1.14 -19.25 3.04
N ALA A 487 -1.67 -18.17 3.58
CA ALA A 487 -2.65 -18.29 4.66
C ALA A 487 -3.94 -18.92 4.10
N PRO A 488 -4.60 -19.82 4.86
CA PRO A 488 -5.85 -20.44 4.42
C PRO A 488 -6.99 -19.41 4.27
N ASP A 489 -6.90 -18.30 5.01
CA ASP A 489 -7.83 -17.19 5.00
C ASP A 489 -7.08 -15.87 4.87
N SER A 490 -7.71 -14.93 4.18
CA SER A 490 -7.20 -13.57 4.08
C SER A 490 -7.18 -12.86 5.43
N ALA A 491 -6.15 -12.05 5.63
CA ALA A 491 -6.03 -11.27 6.85
C ALA A 491 -7.19 -10.28 6.97
N SER A 492 -7.98 -10.38 8.03
CA SER A 492 -9.02 -9.38 8.32
C SER A 492 -8.47 -7.99 8.65
N ALA A 493 -7.24 -7.93 9.18
CA ALA A 493 -6.51 -6.71 9.44
C ALA A 493 -5.02 -6.92 9.20
N MET A 494 -4.39 -5.92 8.58
CA MET A 494 -2.96 -5.90 8.34
C MET A 494 -2.39 -4.50 8.57
N GLN A 495 -1.20 -4.45 9.15
CA GLN A 495 -0.42 -3.24 9.37
C GLN A 495 1.06 -3.59 9.24
N ALA A 496 1.82 -2.73 8.58
CA ALA A 496 3.27 -2.80 8.56
C ALA A 496 3.86 -1.74 9.51
N THR A 497 5.05 -2.03 10.01
CA THR A 497 6.01 -1.10 10.62
C THR A 497 7.32 -1.18 9.85
N GLU A 498 8.33 -0.39 10.24
CA GLU A 498 9.67 -0.42 9.63
C GLU A 498 10.30 -1.81 9.60
N ASP A 499 10.03 -2.55 10.66
CA ASP A 499 10.70 -3.78 11.02
C ASP A 499 9.76 -4.97 11.14
N ALA A 500 8.44 -4.76 10.99
CA ALA A 500 7.48 -5.84 11.10
C ALA A 500 6.30 -5.76 10.16
N ILE A 501 5.76 -6.94 9.83
CA ILE A 501 4.41 -7.08 9.28
C ILE A 501 3.55 -7.75 10.33
N ILE A 502 2.41 -7.13 10.58
CA ILE A 502 1.45 -7.57 11.58
C ILE A 502 0.13 -7.85 10.85
N SER A 503 -0.26 -9.12 10.83
CA SER A 503 -1.47 -9.58 10.18
C SER A 503 -2.28 -10.49 11.09
N THR A 504 -3.60 -10.50 10.91
CA THR A 504 -4.49 -11.44 11.61
C THR A 504 -4.63 -12.73 10.83
N ILE A 505 -4.64 -13.88 11.52
CA ILE A 505 -4.80 -15.20 10.90
C ILE A 505 -5.83 -16.01 11.67
N HIS A 506 -6.64 -16.78 10.96
CA HIS A 506 -7.66 -17.64 11.53
C HIS A 506 -7.04 -18.92 12.10
N GLU A 507 -7.42 -19.32 13.33
CA GLU A 507 -6.87 -20.54 13.97
C GLU A 507 -7.49 -21.85 13.46
N ASN A 508 -8.67 -21.84 12.83
CA ASN A 508 -9.37 -23.05 12.38
C ASN A 508 -10.16 -22.80 11.09
N ASP A 509 -10.16 -23.80 10.19
CA ASP A 509 -10.92 -23.83 8.92
C ASP A 509 -12.44 -23.87 9.08
N ASN A 510 -12.96 -23.81 10.31
CA ASN A 510 -14.39 -23.91 10.56
C ASN A 510 -15.04 -22.52 10.40
N HIS A 511 -15.13 -22.07 9.14
CA HIS A 511 -15.68 -20.76 8.75
C HIS A 511 -17.17 -20.57 9.13
N SER A 512 -17.84 -21.60 9.63
CA SER A 512 -19.27 -21.55 9.99
C SER A 512 -19.59 -20.89 11.33
N HIS A 513 -18.59 -20.60 12.18
CA HIS A 513 -18.82 -20.05 13.52
C HIS A 513 -18.15 -18.68 13.70
N TRP A 514 -18.97 -17.63 13.58
CA TRP A 514 -18.61 -16.28 13.98
C TRP A 514 -18.84 -16.08 15.49
N PRO A 515 -17.94 -15.38 16.20
CA PRO A 515 -16.69 -14.78 15.74
C PRO A 515 -15.53 -15.79 15.61
N HIS A 516 -14.70 -15.64 14.58
CA HIS A 516 -13.52 -16.48 14.38
C HIS A 516 -12.44 -16.17 15.43
N ILE A 517 -11.74 -17.19 15.92
CA ILE A 517 -10.53 -16.97 16.73
C ILE A 517 -9.43 -16.51 15.77
N GLN A 518 -8.93 -15.30 16.01
CA GLN A 518 -7.83 -14.74 15.26
C GLN A 518 -6.60 -14.60 16.12
N THR A 519 -5.48 -14.99 15.56
CA THR A 519 -4.16 -14.73 16.09
C THR A 519 -3.50 -13.62 15.32
N ILE A 520 -2.51 -12.98 15.92
CA ILE A 520 -1.69 -12.00 15.24
C ILE A 520 -0.37 -12.65 14.90
N ARG A 521 -0.03 -12.66 13.61
CA ARG A 521 1.29 -13.02 13.11
C ARG A 521 2.15 -11.77 13.11
N TRP A 522 3.21 -11.78 13.91
CA TRP A 522 4.28 -10.79 13.89
C TRP A 522 5.46 -11.36 13.12
N ILE A 523 5.72 -10.84 11.93
CA ILE A 523 6.92 -11.15 11.15
C ILE A 523 7.92 -10.03 11.44
N ASP A 524 8.99 -10.32 12.20
CA ASP A 524 10.01 -9.35 12.60
C ASP A 524 11.24 -9.54 11.72
N PHE A 525 11.65 -8.51 11.02
CA PHE A 525 12.82 -8.55 10.16
C PHE A 525 13.96 -7.68 10.71
N SER A 526 13.89 -7.31 11.98
CA SER A 526 14.98 -6.67 12.70
C SER A 526 16.26 -7.52 12.59
N PRO A 527 17.43 -6.93 12.29
CA PRO A 527 18.68 -7.68 12.28
C PRO A 527 18.97 -8.32 13.65
N THR A 528 19.28 -9.61 13.66
CA THR A 528 19.66 -10.31 14.90
C THR A 528 20.99 -9.80 15.44
N SER A 529 21.11 -9.70 16.77
CA SER A 529 22.28 -9.10 17.44
C SER A 529 23.62 -9.76 17.09
N ALA A 530 23.61 -11.04 16.70
CA ALA A 530 24.78 -11.84 16.34
C ALA A 530 25.41 -11.45 14.98
N THR A 531 24.65 -10.78 14.11
CA THR A 531 25.12 -10.45 12.76
C THR A 531 25.82 -9.11 12.64
N LEU A 532 25.54 -8.17 13.56
CA LEU A 532 26.19 -6.85 13.60
C LEU A 532 27.59 -6.84 14.24
N SER A 533 28.12 -8.00 14.63
CA SER A 533 29.46 -8.14 15.22
C SER A 533 30.54 -8.60 14.25
N ASN A 534 30.16 -8.96 13.02
CA ASN A 534 31.06 -9.31 11.92
C ASN A 534 31.05 -8.18 10.89
#